data_AF-A0A8H4QUD8-F1
#
_entry.id   AF-A0A8H4QUD8-F1
#
_cell.length_a   1.000
_cell.length_b   1.000
_cell.length_c   1.000
_cell.angle_alpha   90.00
_cell.angle_beta   90.00
_cell.angle_gamma   90.00
#
_symmetry.space_group_name_H-M   'P 1'
#
loop_
_entity.id
_entity.type
_entity.pdbx_description
1 polymer ?
#
loop_
_entity_poly.entity_id
_entity_poly.type
_entity_poly.pdbx_seq_one_letter_code
_entity_poly.pdbx_strand_id
1 'polypeptide(L)'
;MDNIFHHSFLRQPLIVQFDDATRSTFKAAQARLKALKPSQAIKAAYDEAPTSSFILQLCIAAEVDTRYSRSAMVTMLMHHIVHGQDSSVERSRRHWEWPLYGLNAITWAMGKKIIDDGGDFKESWEDFIIRQRIQSFYPVLVDVISKDLSFLRPAGDMANARRYLVINMLLFSTTDTQNQMKMYDQSSIRLALTCWLYSKPGDSHCHLAPYLIANLFGKKHAPPQNCLTVAYQSFDIGIFVSRLNLILQCKGMDARLLEMQIVAIIPFIHNLVYRIHIVEAHIHTQLVASVKIILIKSAKKKTNIDNQVQEDAQAASADAGTSEAQINALLQSCGYFLCALLESAMDTAHTLLDLIRNTAMMEVCAAALQILNRTSCMEDIGTPWHLIITLISNLSDPSRCGRAPLPGSWEDHLRQKLVQAVRTAIESVAIPVVHSLTSEGGAHCSDAPHSDYADIWKGLVDCVGITEESSRGSYKDQRKCCNIKCPSRKFETCLLLTPKKSICAGCRSAFYCDKECQIMDWKYHKEECKKMGKALAQ
;
A
#
# COMPACT_ATOMS: atom_id res chain seq x y z
N MET A 1 -2.66 1.53 -15.82
CA MET A 1 -2.48 2.98 -15.60
C MET A 1 -3.82 3.71 -15.57
N ASP A 2 -4.86 3.14 -16.17
CA ASP A 2 -6.18 3.74 -16.43
C ASP A 2 -6.86 4.35 -15.18
N ASN A 3 -6.79 3.71 -14.01
CA ASN A 3 -7.38 4.25 -12.79
C ASN A 3 -6.65 5.46 -12.17
N ILE A 4 -5.44 5.81 -12.61
CA ILE A 4 -4.72 7.01 -12.14
C ILE A 4 -5.21 8.26 -12.89
N PHE A 5 -5.77 8.10 -14.08
CA PHE A 5 -6.08 9.20 -14.99
C PHE A 5 -7.58 9.59 -15.07
N HIS A 6 -8.49 8.89 -14.39
CA HIS A 6 -9.93 9.14 -14.49
C HIS A 6 -10.48 10.30 -13.65
N HIS A 7 -9.62 11.02 -12.94
CA HIS A 7 -10.02 12.08 -12.03
C HIS A 7 -9.77 13.46 -12.66
N SER A 8 -10.84 14.15 -13.11
CA SER A 8 -10.88 15.53 -13.65
C SER A 8 -10.54 16.63 -12.62
N PHE A 9 -9.40 16.48 -11.94
CA PHE A 9 -9.10 17.14 -10.66
C PHE A 9 -8.25 18.40 -10.76
N LEU A 10 -7.76 18.76 -11.95
CA LEU A 10 -7.12 20.08 -12.17
C LEU A 10 -8.06 21.25 -11.84
N ARG A 11 -9.36 21.01 -11.67
CA ARG A 11 -10.37 22.05 -11.38
C ARG A 11 -10.57 22.43 -9.91
N GLN A 12 -10.15 21.63 -8.90
CA GLN A 12 -10.70 21.79 -7.54
C GLN A 12 -9.78 22.22 -6.38
N PRO A 13 -8.44 22.03 -6.32
CA PRO A 13 -7.71 22.42 -5.10
C PRO A 13 -7.07 23.82 -5.12
N LEU A 14 -6.57 24.31 -6.27
CA LEU A 14 -5.74 25.53 -6.27
C LEU A 14 -6.54 26.84 -6.17
N ILE A 15 -7.85 26.81 -6.44
CA ILE A 15 -8.71 28.02 -6.51
C ILE A 15 -9.35 28.37 -5.15
N VAL A 16 -9.25 27.48 -4.15
CA VAL A 16 -10.17 27.49 -2.99
C VAL A 16 -9.95 28.65 -2.00
N GLN A 17 -8.89 29.45 -2.11
CA GLN A 17 -8.66 30.57 -1.18
C GLN A 17 -8.07 31.83 -1.84
N PHE A 18 -8.56 32.21 -3.02
CA PHE A 18 -8.27 33.56 -3.50
C PHE A 18 -9.01 34.58 -2.64
N ASP A 19 -8.24 35.51 -2.07
CA ASP A 19 -8.79 36.76 -1.51
C ASP A 19 -9.47 37.58 -2.61
N ASP A 20 -10.26 38.57 -2.22
CA ASP A 20 -11.06 39.35 -3.18
C ASP A 20 -10.18 40.10 -4.19
N ALA A 21 -8.98 40.52 -3.79
CA ALA A 21 -8.00 41.13 -4.68
C ALA A 21 -7.56 40.16 -5.78
N THR A 22 -7.19 38.93 -5.42
CA THR A 22 -6.77 37.88 -6.37
C THR A 22 -7.92 37.43 -7.26
N ARG A 23 -9.16 37.40 -6.74
CA ARG A 23 -10.35 37.13 -7.58
C ARG A 23 -10.55 38.20 -8.64
N SER A 24 -10.33 39.47 -8.30
CA SER A 24 -10.43 40.59 -9.24
C SER A 24 -9.39 40.46 -10.37
N THR A 25 -8.12 40.22 -10.02
CA THR A 25 -7.05 40.03 -11.02
C THR A 25 -7.30 38.80 -11.89
N PHE A 26 -7.86 37.73 -11.31
CA PHE A 26 -8.22 36.51 -12.03
C PHE A 26 -9.33 36.75 -13.06
N LYS A 27 -10.37 37.52 -12.71
CA LYS A 27 -11.44 37.91 -13.65
C LYS A 27 -10.91 38.79 -14.77
N ALA A 28 -10.06 39.77 -14.45
CA ALA A 28 -9.44 40.66 -15.43
C ALA A 28 -8.56 39.87 -16.42
N ALA A 29 -7.75 38.94 -15.91
CA ALA A 29 -6.94 38.03 -16.70
C ALA A 29 -7.79 37.15 -17.64
N GLN A 30 -8.91 36.62 -17.15
CA GLN A 30 -9.83 35.82 -17.96
C GLN A 30 -10.48 36.65 -19.08
N ALA A 31 -10.90 37.89 -18.79
CA ALA A 31 -11.46 38.79 -19.79
C ALA A 31 -10.44 39.13 -20.89
N ARG A 32 -9.20 39.43 -20.49
CA ARG A 32 -8.08 39.65 -21.43
C ARG A 32 -7.80 38.43 -22.28
N LEU A 33 -7.80 37.23 -21.69
CA LEU A 33 -7.56 35.99 -22.42
C LEU A 33 -8.62 35.76 -23.50
N LYS A 34 -9.90 36.00 -23.18
CA LYS A 34 -11.02 35.87 -24.13
C LYS A 34 -10.94 36.86 -25.30
N ALA A 35 -10.29 38.01 -25.11
CA ALA A 35 -10.11 39.02 -26.14
C ALA A 35 -8.98 38.71 -27.13
N LEU A 36 -8.10 37.74 -26.83
CA LEU A 36 -6.93 37.40 -27.63
C LEU A 36 -7.15 36.10 -28.42
N LYS A 37 -6.57 36.00 -29.61
CA LYS A 37 -6.44 34.71 -30.30
C LYS A 37 -5.43 33.82 -29.55
N PRO A 38 -5.53 32.47 -29.63
CA PRO A 38 -4.64 31.57 -28.90
C PRO A 38 -3.14 31.86 -29.07
N SER A 39 -2.68 32.12 -30.31
CA SER A 39 -1.27 32.47 -30.57
C SER A 39 -0.85 33.81 -29.97
N GLN A 40 -1.76 34.81 -29.98
CA GLN A 40 -1.53 36.12 -29.36
C GLN A 40 -1.49 36.01 -27.84
N ALA A 41 -2.34 35.17 -27.25
CA ALA A 41 -2.36 34.93 -25.81
C ALA A 41 -1.06 34.27 -25.34
N ILE A 42 -0.52 33.28 -26.07
CA ILE A 42 0.77 32.65 -25.74
C ILE A 42 1.91 33.68 -25.85
N LYS A 43 1.92 34.49 -26.92
CA LYS A 43 2.92 35.55 -27.08
C LYS A 43 2.83 36.57 -25.94
N ALA A 44 1.63 37.03 -25.61
CA ALA A 44 1.41 37.95 -24.50
C ALA A 44 1.87 37.35 -23.17
N ALA A 45 1.60 36.06 -22.92
CA ALA A 45 2.03 35.37 -21.70
C ALA A 45 3.55 35.18 -21.60
N TYR A 46 4.29 35.23 -22.70
CA TYR A 46 5.75 35.13 -22.69
C TYR A 46 6.40 36.32 -21.97
N ASP A 47 5.80 37.50 -22.09
CA ASP A 47 6.28 38.74 -21.48
C ASP A 47 5.69 38.99 -20.07
N GLU A 48 4.81 38.12 -19.58
CA GLU A 48 4.18 38.24 -18.27
C GLU A 48 5.09 37.73 -17.14
N ALA A 49 4.86 38.22 -15.91
CA ALA A 49 5.49 37.60 -14.75
C ALA A 49 5.00 36.13 -14.59
N PRO A 50 5.88 35.18 -14.22
CA PRO A 50 5.55 33.76 -14.11
C PRO A 50 4.42 33.46 -13.12
N THR A 51 4.22 34.33 -12.13
CA THR A 51 3.14 34.22 -11.13
C THR A 51 1.85 34.94 -11.52
N SER A 52 1.74 35.50 -12.73
CA SER A 52 0.58 36.30 -13.14
C SER A 52 -0.69 35.45 -13.23
N SER A 53 -1.84 36.04 -12.88
CA SER A 53 -3.14 35.39 -13.08
C SER A 53 -3.42 35.11 -14.56
N PHE A 54 -2.79 35.84 -15.50
CA PHE A 54 -2.92 35.61 -16.94
C PHE A 54 -2.27 34.30 -17.38
N ILE A 55 -1.08 33.96 -16.87
CA ILE A 55 -0.45 32.66 -17.15
C ILE A 55 -1.32 31.51 -16.62
N LEU A 56 -1.84 31.63 -15.40
CA LEU A 56 -2.72 30.60 -14.83
C LEU A 56 -4.00 30.40 -15.68
N GLN A 57 -4.65 31.50 -16.09
CA GLN A 57 -5.83 31.44 -16.97
C GLN A 57 -5.51 30.79 -18.32
N LEU A 58 -4.36 31.13 -18.91
CA LEU A 58 -3.91 30.53 -20.16
C LEU A 58 -3.71 29.03 -20.01
N CYS A 59 -3.10 28.57 -18.90
CA CYS A 59 -2.91 27.16 -18.61
C CYS A 59 -4.25 26.41 -18.49
N ILE A 60 -5.23 26.98 -17.78
CA ILE A 60 -6.58 26.41 -17.64
C ILE A 60 -7.28 26.34 -19.00
N ALA A 61 -7.18 27.39 -19.83
CA ALA A 61 -7.81 27.42 -21.14
C ALA A 61 -7.22 26.37 -22.10
N ALA A 62 -5.90 26.20 -22.07
CA ALA A 62 -5.19 25.24 -22.92
C ALA A 62 -5.47 23.77 -22.60
N GLU A 63 -5.94 23.47 -21.39
CA GLU A 63 -6.39 22.12 -21.03
C GLU A 63 -7.61 21.69 -21.85
N VAL A 64 -8.47 22.65 -22.22
CA VAL A 64 -9.75 22.39 -22.89
C VAL A 64 -9.72 22.75 -24.38
N ASP A 65 -9.04 23.83 -24.74
CA ASP A 65 -9.04 24.37 -26.09
C ASP A 65 -7.79 23.94 -26.85
N THR A 66 -7.96 23.03 -27.82
CA THR A 66 -6.87 22.48 -28.64
C THR A 66 -6.26 23.49 -29.61
N ARG A 67 -6.85 24.69 -29.77
CA ARG A 67 -6.29 25.75 -30.63
C ARG A 67 -5.04 26.40 -30.04
N TYR A 68 -4.78 26.23 -28.74
CA TYR A 68 -3.51 26.64 -28.15
C TYR A 68 -2.41 25.66 -28.57
N SER A 69 -1.37 26.17 -29.24
CA SER A 69 -0.23 25.34 -29.64
C SER A 69 0.52 24.84 -28.40
N ARG A 70 0.41 23.53 -28.13
CA ARG A 70 1.09 22.87 -26.99
C ARG A 70 2.61 23.09 -27.02
N SER A 71 3.23 22.98 -28.19
CA SER A 71 4.68 23.19 -28.35
C SER A 71 5.12 24.63 -28.01
N ALA A 72 4.36 25.63 -28.48
CA ALA A 72 4.63 27.03 -28.15
C ALA A 72 4.40 27.30 -26.65
N MET A 73 3.36 26.71 -26.06
CA MET A 73 3.11 26.81 -24.63
C MET A 73 4.23 26.18 -23.80
N VAL A 74 4.65 24.95 -24.10
CA VAL A 74 5.76 24.30 -23.38
C VAL A 74 7.01 25.16 -23.44
N THR A 75 7.31 25.76 -24.59
CA THR A 75 8.46 26.66 -24.74
C THR A 75 8.34 27.89 -23.82
N MET A 76 7.17 28.52 -23.79
CA MET A 76 6.89 29.68 -22.92
C MET A 76 6.92 29.31 -21.43
N LEU A 77 6.31 28.20 -21.03
CA LEU A 77 6.27 27.76 -19.63
C LEU A 77 7.67 27.36 -19.15
N MET A 78 8.47 26.69 -19.97
CA MET A 78 9.87 26.37 -19.64
C MET A 78 10.70 27.64 -19.49
N HIS A 79 10.55 28.62 -20.38
CA HIS A 79 11.22 29.90 -20.25
C HIS A 79 10.94 30.54 -18.88
N HIS A 80 9.68 30.54 -18.44
CA HIS A 80 9.29 31.07 -17.12
C HIS A 80 9.88 30.30 -15.95
N ILE A 81 10.00 28.97 -16.03
CA ILE A 81 10.62 28.18 -14.95
C ILE A 81 12.13 28.44 -14.88
N VAL A 82 12.81 28.49 -16.03
CA VAL A 82 14.27 28.60 -16.08
C VAL A 82 14.76 30.02 -15.83
N HIS A 83 14.10 31.02 -16.43
CA HIS A 83 14.57 32.41 -16.45
C HIS A 83 13.75 33.35 -15.55
N GLY A 84 12.68 32.87 -14.94
CA GLY A 84 11.81 33.69 -14.07
C GLY A 84 12.45 34.14 -12.75
N GLN A 85 13.69 33.74 -12.44
CA GLN A 85 14.37 34.02 -11.17
C GLN A 85 14.90 35.46 -11.02
N ASP A 86 14.96 36.26 -12.09
CA ASP A 86 15.90 37.39 -12.16
C ASP A 86 15.31 38.80 -11.92
N SER A 87 14.19 38.94 -11.20
CA SER A 87 13.72 40.27 -10.78
C SER A 87 13.90 40.48 -9.28
N SER A 88 14.82 41.39 -8.95
CA SER A 88 15.40 41.71 -7.65
C SER A 88 14.43 42.12 -6.52
N VAL A 89 13.11 42.01 -6.71
CA VAL A 89 12.12 42.61 -5.79
C VAL A 89 11.28 41.57 -5.05
N GLU A 90 11.16 40.32 -5.51
CA GLU A 90 10.36 39.30 -4.81
C GLU A 90 11.00 37.91 -4.82
N ARG A 91 12.16 37.77 -4.17
CA ARG A 91 12.77 36.45 -3.82
C ARG A 91 11.84 35.53 -3.02
N SER A 92 10.65 36.00 -2.61
CA SER A 92 9.64 35.20 -1.91
C SER A 92 8.68 34.43 -2.84
N ARG A 93 8.72 34.65 -4.15
CA ARG A 93 7.71 34.09 -5.07
C ARG A 93 8.23 32.89 -5.88
N ARG A 94 7.49 31.79 -5.75
CA ARG A 94 7.69 30.51 -6.45
C ARG A 94 7.29 30.64 -7.92
N HIS A 95 8.19 31.18 -8.74
CA HIS A 95 7.97 31.40 -10.17
C HIS A 95 7.63 30.13 -10.96
N TRP A 96 7.99 28.94 -10.47
CA TRP A 96 7.70 27.68 -11.16
C TRP A 96 6.26 27.16 -10.99
N GLU A 97 5.48 27.65 -10.02
CA GLU A 97 4.21 27.02 -9.60
C GLU A 97 3.14 26.99 -10.72
N TRP A 98 2.83 28.13 -11.34
CA TRP A 98 1.87 28.19 -12.46
C TRP A 98 2.41 27.64 -13.76
N PRO A 99 3.67 27.90 -14.15
CA PRO A 99 4.25 27.25 -15.30
C PRO A 99 4.24 25.71 -15.20
N LEU A 100 4.57 25.15 -14.03
CA LEU A 100 4.55 23.70 -13.80
C LEU A 100 3.12 23.14 -13.84
N TYR A 101 2.13 23.87 -13.32
CA TYR A 101 0.73 23.53 -13.50
C TYR A 101 0.36 23.42 -14.99
N GLY A 102 0.77 24.40 -15.80
CA GLY A 102 0.55 24.39 -17.25
C GLY A 102 1.22 23.20 -17.94
N LEU A 103 2.46 22.86 -17.56
CA LEU A 103 3.15 21.69 -18.09
C LEU A 103 2.40 20.41 -17.75
N ASN A 104 1.98 20.24 -16.50
CA ASN A 104 1.21 19.07 -16.06
C ASN A 104 -0.13 18.94 -16.81
N ALA A 105 -0.82 20.06 -17.06
CA ALA A 105 -2.06 20.06 -17.83
C ALA A 105 -1.83 19.61 -19.28
N ILE A 106 -0.74 20.05 -19.91
CA ILE A 106 -0.35 19.63 -21.27
C ILE A 106 -0.01 18.13 -21.28
N THR A 107 0.84 17.65 -20.36
CA THR A 107 1.21 16.23 -20.29
C THR A 107 0.01 15.33 -20.01
N TRP A 108 -0.91 15.80 -19.17
CA TRP A 108 -2.18 15.11 -18.91
C TRP A 108 -3.05 15.02 -20.16
N ALA A 109 -3.23 16.12 -20.89
CA ALA A 109 -4.01 16.15 -22.12
C ALA A 109 -3.40 15.30 -23.25
N MET A 110 -2.09 15.00 -23.17
CA MET A 110 -1.42 14.02 -24.03
C MET A 110 -1.72 12.58 -23.58
N GLY A 111 -1.57 12.30 -22.29
CA GLY A 111 -1.82 10.96 -21.71
C GLY A 111 -3.28 10.52 -21.79
N LYS A 112 -4.23 11.43 -21.61
CA LYS A 112 -5.67 11.13 -21.65
C LYS A 112 -6.09 10.52 -23.00
N LYS A 113 -5.55 11.01 -24.12
CA LYS A 113 -5.85 10.45 -25.45
C LYS A 113 -5.46 8.96 -25.55
N ILE A 114 -4.31 8.59 -24.96
CA ILE A 114 -3.84 7.20 -24.97
C ILE A 114 -4.81 6.27 -24.26
N ILE A 115 -5.42 6.75 -23.17
CA ILE A 115 -6.34 5.98 -22.33
C ILE A 115 -7.73 5.91 -22.96
N ASP A 116 -8.24 7.03 -23.45
CA ASP A 116 -9.55 7.09 -24.12
C ASP A 116 -9.59 6.19 -25.37
N ASP A 117 -8.44 6.01 -26.05
CA ASP A 117 -8.31 5.16 -27.25
C ASP A 117 -7.91 3.69 -26.93
N GLY A 118 -8.03 3.25 -25.68
CA GLY A 118 -7.83 1.85 -25.29
C GLY A 118 -6.39 1.34 -25.35
N GLY A 119 -5.39 2.23 -25.29
CA GLY A 119 -3.97 1.87 -25.28
C GLY A 119 -3.35 1.58 -26.64
N ASP A 120 -4.15 1.43 -27.71
CA ASP A 120 -3.66 1.25 -29.10
C ASP A 120 -3.27 2.57 -29.78
N PHE A 121 -3.31 3.69 -29.06
CA PHE A 121 -2.95 4.99 -29.59
C PHE A 121 -1.47 5.07 -29.96
N LYS A 122 -1.21 5.27 -31.25
CA LYS A 122 0.10 5.75 -31.71
C LYS A 122 0.23 7.22 -31.33
N GLU A 123 1.10 7.51 -30.36
CA GLU A 123 1.45 8.87 -30.00
C GLU A 123 1.73 9.70 -31.25
N SER A 124 1.06 10.85 -31.38
CA SER A 124 1.30 11.75 -32.51
C SER A 124 2.76 12.20 -32.49
N TRP A 125 3.37 12.37 -33.66
CA TRP A 125 4.76 12.84 -33.74
C TRP A 125 4.96 14.18 -33.00
N GLU A 126 3.97 15.06 -33.04
CA GLU A 126 3.98 16.33 -32.30
C GLU A 126 4.01 16.11 -30.78
N ASP A 127 3.15 15.24 -30.26
CA ASP A 127 3.10 14.90 -28.83
C ASP A 127 4.43 14.25 -28.39
N PHE A 128 5.01 13.36 -29.21
CA PHE A 128 6.32 12.77 -28.96
C PHE A 128 7.43 13.84 -28.85
N ILE A 129 7.48 14.79 -29.79
CA ILE A 129 8.47 15.88 -29.76
C ILE A 129 8.27 16.79 -28.54
N ILE A 130 7.03 17.07 -28.16
CA ILE A 130 6.71 17.84 -26.96
C ILE A 130 7.19 17.10 -25.70
N ARG A 131 6.91 15.80 -25.61
CA ARG A 131 7.35 14.93 -24.50
C ARG A 131 8.88 14.95 -24.39
N GLN A 132 9.59 14.71 -25.49
CA GLN A 132 11.06 14.74 -25.54
C GLN A 132 11.62 16.10 -25.09
N ARG A 133 10.98 17.20 -25.51
CA ARG A 133 11.36 18.54 -25.06
C ARG A 133 11.13 18.72 -23.57
N ILE A 134 10.00 18.28 -23.00
CA ILE A 134 9.77 18.38 -21.55
C ILE A 134 10.84 17.58 -20.78
N GLN A 135 11.13 16.37 -21.26
CA GLN A 135 12.09 15.47 -20.66
C GLN A 135 13.54 15.99 -20.74
N SER A 136 13.92 16.72 -21.79
CA SER A 136 15.25 17.31 -21.89
C SER A 136 15.51 18.43 -20.88
N PHE A 137 14.45 19.10 -20.41
CA PHE A 137 14.53 20.13 -19.36
C PHE A 137 14.41 19.57 -17.94
N TYR A 138 14.17 18.27 -17.77
CA TYR A 138 13.95 17.64 -16.47
C TYR A 138 14.98 18.01 -15.40
N PRO A 139 16.32 17.93 -15.65
CA PRO A 139 17.31 18.27 -14.63
C PRO A 139 17.18 19.72 -14.14
N VAL A 140 16.84 20.64 -15.06
CA VAL A 140 16.66 22.06 -14.75
C VAL A 140 15.39 22.28 -13.93
N LEU A 141 14.29 21.59 -14.26
CA LEU A 141 13.05 21.65 -13.48
C LEU A 141 13.29 21.20 -12.04
N VAL A 142 13.99 20.08 -11.87
CA VAL A 142 14.31 19.52 -10.55
C VAL A 142 15.22 20.48 -9.77
N ASP A 143 16.24 21.07 -10.38
CA ASP A 143 17.12 22.04 -9.74
C ASP A 143 16.35 23.27 -9.24
N VAL A 144 15.50 23.86 -10.10
CA VAL A 144 14.68 25.02 -9.75
C VAL A 144 13.75 24.71 -8.57
N ILE A 145 13.02 23.59 -8.62
CA ILE A 145 12.07 23.22 -7.56
C ILE A 145 12.81 22.83 -6.26
N SER A 146 13.98 22.20 -6.37
CA SER A 146 14.76 21.76 -5.21
C SER A 146 15.31 22.92 -4.37
N LYS A 147 15.51 24.10 -4.98
CA LYS A 147 15.85 25.33 -4.26
C LYS A 147 14.70 25.82 -3.36
N ASP A 148 13.47 25.39 -3.66
CA ASP A 148 12.23 25.80 -2.99
C ASP A 148 11.62 24.69 -2.10
N LEU A 149 12.40 23.69 -1.68
CA LEU A 149 11.93 22.56 -0.85
C LEU A 149 11.23 22.99 0.45
N SER A 150 11.57 24.17 1.00
CA SER A 150 10.93 24.71 2.19
C SER A 150 9.44 24.98 1.97
N PHE A 151 8.98 25.27 0.75
CA PHE A 151 7.56 25.48 0.44
C PHE A 151 6.77 24.18 0.24
N LEU A 152 7.49 23.07 0.11
CA LEU A 152 6.92 21.71 0.16
C LEU A 152 6.92 21.17 1.59
N ARG A 153 7.17 22.02 2.60
CA ARG A 153 7.15 21.68 4.03
C ARG A 153 6.49 22.82 4.82
N PRO A 154 5.82 22.57 5.96
CA PRO A 154 5.35 21.28 6.47
C PRO A 154 4.10 20.79 5.70
N ALA A 155 3.32 19.88 6.31
CA ALA A 155 2.01 19.48 5.78
C ALA A 155 1.02 20.66 5.86
N GLY A 156 0.13 20.76 4.87
CA GLY A 156 -0.87 21.83 4.75
C GLY A 156 -1.44 21.85 3.33
N ASP A 157 -2.66 22.34 3.14
CA ASP A 157 -3.41 22.17 1.88
C ASP A 157 -2.66 22.79 0.69
N MET A 158 -2.08 23.98 0.89
CA MET A 158 -1.27 24.65 -0.12
C MET A 158 0.03 23.89 -0.44
N ALA A 159 0.72 23.36 0.57
CA ALA A 159 1.92 22.57 0.35
C ALA A 159 1.60 21.20 -0.27
N ASN A 160 0.44 20.61 0.02
CA ASN A 160 -0.06 19.39 -0.63
C ASN A 160 -0.32 19.64 -2.11
N ALA A 161 -0.99 20.74 -2.46
CA ALA A 161 -1.24 21.11 -3.86
C ALA A 161 0.08 21.24 -4.64
N ARG A 162 1.11 21.84 -4.03
CA ARG A 162 2.46 21.92 -4.64
C ARG A 162 3.13 20.56 -4.76
N ARG A 163 3.11 19.74 -3.70
CA ARG A 163 3.64 18.37 -3.75
C ARG A 163 2.96 17.58 -4.86
N TYR A 164 1.65 17.73 -5.04
CA TYR A 164 0.92 17.12 -6.13
C TYR A 164 1.43 17.57 -7.51
N LEU A 165 1.64 18.87 -7.74
CA LEU A 165 2.22 19.36 -8.99
C LEU A 165 3.60 18.74 -9.26
N VAL A 166 4.45 18.69 -8.23
CA VAL A 166 5.78 18.10 -8.32
C VAL A 166 5.72 16.60 -8.58
N ILE A 167 4.84 15.86 -7.89
CA ILE A 167 4.67 14.41 -8.07
C ILE A 167 4.24 14.09 -9.50
N ASN A 168 3.30 14.83 -10.08
CA ASN A 168 2.87 14.60 -11.47
C ASN A 168 4.01 14.82 -12.46
N MET A 169 4.80 15.87 -12.27
CA MET A 169 5.98 16.12 -13.10
C MET A 169 7.00 14.98 -12.98
N LEU A 170 7.26 14.50 -11.77
CA LEU A 170 8.18 13.38 -11.53
C LEU A 170 7.62 12.08 -12.14
N LEU A 171 6.33 11.78 -11.97
CA LEU A 171 5.69 10.59 -12.53
C LEU A 171 5.74 10.58 -14.05
N PHE A 172 5.57 11.73 -14.69
CA PHE A 172 5.72 11.86 -16.15
C PHE A 172 7.12 11.44 -16.62
N SER A 173 8.16 11.73 -15.84
CA SER A 173 9.53 11.27 -16.16
C SER A 173 9.75 9.77 -15.93
N THR A 174 8.92 9.12 -15.10
CA THR A 174 9.02 7.65 -14.87
C THR A 174 8.41 6.80 -15.98
N THR A 175 7.67 7.39 -16.94
CA THR A 175 7.01 6.60 -18.00
C THR A 175 7.97 6.08 -19.07
N ASP A 176 9.18 6.63 -19.13
CA ASP A 176 10.24 6.22 -20.07
C ASP A 176 11.47 5.77 -19.28
N THR A 177 11.95 4.56 -19.55
CA THR A 177 13.07 3.95 -18.83
C THR A 177 14.36 4.77 -18.96
N GLN A 178 14.61 5.41 -20.11
CA GLN A 178 15.80 6.25 -20.28
C GLN A 178 15.74 7.50 -19.39
N ASN A 179 14.56 8.11 -19.26
CA ASN A 179 14.38 9.27 -18.39
C ASN A 179 14.29 8.89 -16.91
N GLN A 180 13.76 7.72 -16.57
CA GLN A 180 13.82 7.19 -15.21
C GLN A 180 15.27 7.12 -14.72
N MET A 181 16.22 6.72 -15.58
CA MET A 181 17.65 6.72 -15.22
C MET A 181 18.19 8.11 -14.86
N LYS A 182 17.62 9.19 -15.41
CA LYS A 182 17.99 10.57 -15.06
C LYS A 182 17.43 11.01 -13.72
N MET A 183 16.36 10.37 -13.22
CA MET A 183 15.74 10.68 -11.91
C MET A 183 16.55 10.15 -10.72
N TYR A 184 17.61 9.40 -10.98
CA TYR A 184 18.47 8.81 -9.98
C TYR A 184 19.55 9.77 -9.44
N ASP A 185 19.44 11.06 -9.77
CA ASP A 185 20.24 12.11 -9.14
C ASP A 185 19.73 12.46 -7.73
N GLN A 186 20.59 13.13 -6.97
CA GLN A 186 20.33 13.48 -5.57
C GLN A 186 19.12 14.40 -5.38
N SER A 187 18.92 15.36 -6.27
CA SER A 187 17.86 16.35 -6.16
C SER A 187 16.50 15.71 -6.43
N SER A 188 16.41 14.87 -7.47
CA SER A 188 15.19 14.14 -7.82
C SER A 188 14.73 13.20 -6.71
N ILE A 189 15.64 12.40 -6.14
CA ILE A 189 15.33 11.49 -5.04
C ILE A 189 14.86 12.27 -3.80
N ARG A 190 15.58 13.35 -3.44
CA ARG A 190 15.23 14.17 -2.28
C ARG A 190 13.86 14.86 -2.45
N LEU A 191 13.55 15.28 -3.67
CA LEU A 191 12.29 15.90 -4.01
C LEU A 191 11.14 14.88 -3.93
N ALA A 192 11.29 13.70 -4.54
CA ALA A 192 10.31 12.62 -4.48
C ALA A 192 10.00 12.19 -3.03
N LEU A 193 11.05 11.98 -2.22
CA LEU A 193 10.91 11.62 -0.82
C LEU A 193 10.31 12.76 0.02
N THR A 194 10.63 14.02 -0.27
CA THR A 194 9.98 15.17 0.40
C THR A 194 8.49 15.16 0.11
N CYS A 195 8.10 14.92 -1.14
CA CYS A 195 6.71 14.82 -1.53
C CYS A 195 5.99 13.67 -0.82
N TRP A 196 6.60 12.50 -0.70
CA TRP A 196 6.02 11.36 0.02
C TRP A 196 5.90 11.60 1.53
N LEU A 197 7.01 11.89 2.20
CA LEU A 197 7.06 11.95 3.67
C LEU A 197 6.29 13.15 4.26
N TYR A 198 6.07 14.22 3.49
CA TYR A 198 5.31 15.39 3.95
C TYR A 198 3.88 15.46 3.40
N SER A 199 3.44 14.47 2.61
CA SER A 199 2.04 14.39 2.20
C SER A 199 1.14 14.11 3.41
N LYS A 200 0.04 14.85 3.50
CA LYS A 200 -0.98 14.64 4.55
C LYS A 200 -1.71 13.31 4.27
N PRO A 201 -1.77 12.37 5.22
CA PRO A 201 -2.60 11.18 5.07
C PRO A 201 -4.07 11.56 4.89
N GLY A 202 -4.78 10.86 4.01
CA GLY A 202 -6.19 11.14 3.68
C GLY A 202 -6.42 12.27 2.70
N ASP A 203 -5.37 12.96 2.23
CA ASP A 203 -5.48 13.85 1.07
C ASP A 203 -5.85 13.05 -0.18
N SER A 204 -6.68 13.59 -1.07
CA SER A 204 -7.11 12.91 -2.31
C SER A 204 -5.95 12.44 -3.18
N HIS A 205 -4.78 13.07 -3.04
CA HIS A 205 -3.59 12.79 -3.82
C HIS A 205 -2.52 12.00 -3.07
N CYS A 206 -2.79 11.59 -1.83
CA CYS A 206 -1.79 10.90 -1.00
C CYS A 206 -1.33 9.55 -1.57
N HIS A 207 -2.06 8.99 -2.53
CA HIS A 207 -1.70 7.74 -3.22
C HIS A 207 -0.63 7.92 -4.31
N LEU A 208 -0.46 9.12 -4.88
CA LEU A 208 0.50 9.33 -5.98
C LEU A 208 1.95 9.37 -5.50
N ALA A 209 2.18 9.88 -4.30
CA ALA A 209 3.51 9.96 -3.72
C ALA A 209 4.13 8.58 -3.44
N PRO A 210 3.48 7.63 -2.73
CA PRO A 210 4.01 6.28 -2.57
C PRO A 210 4.10 5.55 -3.91
N TYR A 211 3.18 5.80 -4.85
CA TYR A 211 3.27 5.24 -6.21
C TYR A 211 4.53 5.71 -6.94
N LEU A 212 4.90 6.98 -6.83
CA LEU A 212 6.16 7.50 -7.36
C LEU A 212 7.38 6.80 -6.74
N ILE A 213 7.39 6.62 -5.42
CA ILE A 213 8.48 5.92 -4.72
C ILE A 213 8.55 4.45 -5.15
N ALA A 214 7.41 3.78 -5.27
CA ALA A 214 7.30 2.41 -5.78
C ALA A 214 7.84 2.30 -7.22
N ASN A 215 7.58 3.27 -8.10
CA ASN A 215 8.14 3.28 -9.45
C ASN A 215 9.66 3.52 -9.45
N LEU A 216 10.15 4.42 -8.59
CA LEU A 216 11.57 4.76 -8.51
C LEU A 216 12.43 3.62 -7.94
N PHE A 217 11.91 2.86 -6.97
CA PHE A 217 12.69 1.86 -6.24
C PHE A 217 12.16 0.43 -6.37
N GLY A 218 11.09 0.22 -7.14
CA GLY A 218 10.45 -1.08 -7.29
C GLY A 218 11.19 -2.04 -8.23
N LYS A 219 10.75 -3.31 -8.23
CA LYS A 219 11.45 -4.43 -8.90
C LYS A 219 11.59 -4.31 -10.42
N LYS A 220 10.74 -3.52 -11.11
CA LYS A 220 10.76 -3.43 -12.58
C LYS A 220 12.12 -2.97 -13.11
N HIS A 221 12.79 -2.08 -12.37
CA HIS A 221 14.13 -1.61 -12.67
C HIS A 221 14.88 -1.50 -11.36
N ALA A 222 15.82 -2.42 -11.09
CA ALA A 222 16.65 -2.34 -9.91
C ALA A 222 17.36 -0.97 -9.89
N PRO A 223 17.07 -0.09 -8.92
CA PRO A 223 17.68 1.22 -8.89
C PRO A 223 19.19 1.07 -8.72
N PRO A 224 20.00 1.93 -9.35
CA PRO A 224 21.44 1.96 -9.11
C PRO A 224 21.74 2.07 -7.60
N GLN A 225 22.73 1.33 -7.09
CA GLN A 225 23.01 1.21 -5.65
C GLN A 225 23.27 2.57 -4.95
N ASN A 226 23.84 3.54 -5.68
CA ASN A 226 24.04 4.91 -5.20
C ASN A 226 22.72 5.65 -4.92
N CYS A 227 21.62 5.31 -5.60
CA CYS A 227 20.30 5.94 -5.40
C CYS A 227 19.74 5.63 -4.02
N LEU A 228 19.85 4.37 -3.59
CA LEU A 228 19.43 3.96 -2.26
C LEU A 228 20.28 4.67 -1.20
N THR A 229 21.59 4.78 -1.42
CA THR A 229 22.49 5.53 -0.52
C THR A 229 22.06 6.99 -0.39
N VAL A 230 21.74 7.65 -1.50
CA VAL A 230 21.20 9.01 -1.52
C VAL A 230 19.87 9.09 -0.76
N ALA A 231 18.96 8.15 -0.98
CA ALA A 231 17.67 8.09 -0.29
C ALA A 231 17.87 8.00 1.24
N TYR A 232 18.79 7.16 1.68
CA TYR A 232 19.13 6.98 3.10
C TYR A 232 19.78 8.21 3.74
N GLN A 233 20.50 9.02 2.97
CA GLN A 233 21.15 10.24 3.45
C GLN A 233 20.24 11.48 3.36
N SER A 234 19.12 11.39 2.63
CA SER A 234 18.28 12.55 2.32
C SER A 234 17.40 13.00 3.50
N PHE A 235 17.12 12.12 4.45
CA PHE A 235 16.23 12.38 5.58
C PHE A 235 16.79 11.84 6.89
N ASP A 236 16.52 12.60 7.95
CA ASP A 236 16.65 12.08 9.30
C ASP A 236 15.73 10.86 9.49
N ILE A 237 16.28 9.79 10.05
CA ILE A 237 15.57 8.54 10.24
C ILE A 237 14.40 8.67 11.21
N GLY A 238 14.52 9.55 12.22
CA GLY A 238 13.44 9.88 13.15
C GLY A 238 12.26 10.52 12.43
N ILE A 239 12.52 11.43 11.48
CA ILE A 239 11.48 12.00 10.61
C ILE A 239 10.84 10.89 9.77
N PHE A 240 11.63 10.02 9.14
CA PHE A 240 11.10 8.93 8.32
C PHE A 240 10.14 8.03 9.12
N VAL A 241 10.59 7.53 10.27
CA VAL A 241 9.79 6.67 11.16
C VAL A 241 8.53 7.38 11.67
N SER A 242 8.67 8.63 12.12
CA SER A 242 7.53 9.42 12.59
C SER A 242 6.46 9.60 11.51
N ARG A 243 6.87 9.71 10.24
CA ARG A 243 5.96 9.81 9.11
C ARG A 243 5.30 8.48 8.78
N LEU A 244 6.03 7.36 8.81
CA LEU A 244 5.42 6.04 8.63
C LEU A 244 4.36 5.76 9.70
N ASN A 245 4.64 6.09 10.96
CA ASN A 245 3.66 6.02 12.06
C ASN A 245 2.40 6.84 11.75
N LEU A 246 2.57 8.10 11.33
CA LEU A 246 1.44 8.97 10.99
C LEU A 246 0.61 8.41 9.81
N ILE A 247 1.26 7.87 8.78
CA ILE A 247 0.61 7.27 7.62
C ILE A 247 -0.21 6.05 8.05
N LEU A 248 0.37 5.11 8.80
CA LEU A 248 -0.30 3.88 9.22
C LEU A 248 -1.42 4.10 10.24
N GLN A 249 -1.40 5.22 10.97
CA GLN A 249 -2.50 5.64 11.86
C GLN A 249 -3.67 6.31 11.13
N CYS A 250 -3.56 6.55 9.82
CA CYS A 250 -4.62 7.18 9.04
C CYS A 250 -5.87 6.30 8.98
N LYS A 251 -6.97 6.81 9.54
CA LYS A 251 -8.28 6.16 9.43
C LYS A 251 -8.76 6.17 7.98
N GLY A 252 -9.46 5.12 7.57
CA GLY A 252 -10.10 5.05 6.26
C GLY A 252 -9.17 4.71 5.09
N MET A 253 -7.93 4.29 5.36
CA MET A 253 -7.06 3.75 4.30
C MET A 253 -7.70 2.51 3.65
N ASP A 254 -7.80 2.53 2.32
CA ASP A 254 -8.26 1.38 1.54
C ASP A 254 -7.09 0.41 1.22
N ALA A 255 -7.43 -0.74 0.63
CA ALA A 255 -6.46 -1.78 0.34
C ALA A 255 -5.34 -1.32 -0.60
N ARG A 256 -5.70 -0.56 -1.64
CA ARG A 256 -4.78 -0.10 -2.68
C ARG A 256 -3.81 0.95 -2.14
N LEU A 257 -4.30 1.91 -1.37
CA LEU A 257 -3.45 2.92 -0.76
C LEU A 257 -2.47 2.29 0.24
N LEU A 258 -2.93 1.35 1.08
CA LEU A 258 -2.04 0.65 2.00
C LEU A 258 -0.98 -0.16 1.22
N GLU A 259 -1.39 -0.86 0.18
CA GLU A 259 -0.48 -1.62 -0.69
C GLU A 259 0.63 -0.74 -1.25
N MET A 260 0.29 0.42 -1.83
CA MET A 260 1.28 1.38 -2.34
C MET A 260 2.25 1.87 -1.26
N GLN A 261 1.77 2.12 -0.03
CA GLN A 261 2.64 2.51 1.09
C GLN A 261 3.61 1.38 1.44
N ILE A 262 3.14 0.14 1.48
CA ILE A 262 4.00 -1.02 1.77
C ILE A 262 5.10 -1.14 0.71
N VAL A 263 4.74 -1.06 -0.58
CA VAL A 263 5.71 -1.13 -1.69
C VAL A 263 6.74 0.01 -1.59
N ALA A 264 6.32 1.21 -1.24
CA ALA A 264 7.22 2.35 -1.05
C ALA A 264 8.19 2.16 0.14
N ILE A 265 7.82 1.37 1.16
CA ILE A 265 8.66 1.11 2.35
C ILE A 265 9.68 0.00 2.10
N ILE A 266 9.34 -1.04 1.32
CA ILE A 266 10.19 -2.23 1.10
C ILE A 266 11.66 -1.89 0.78
N PRO A 267 11.98 -0.95 -0.14
CA PRO A 267 13.37 -0.61 -0.46
C PRO A 267 14.22 -0.22 0.76
N PHE A 268 13.60 0.40 1.77
CA PHE A 268 14.29 0.85 2.98
C PHE A 268 14.59 -0.27 3.98
N ILE A 269 13.89 -1.41 3.90
CA ILE A 269 14.12 -2.57 4.79
C ILE A 269 15.46 -3.25 4.49
N HIS A 270 15.91 -3.16 3.24
CA HIS A 270 17.20 -3.71 2.83
C HIS A 270 18.39 -2.93 3.44
N ASN A 271 18.17 -1.71 3.95
CA ASN A 271 19.18 -0.99 4.71
C ASN A 271 19.11 -1.33 6.20
N LEU A 272 20.25 -1.74 6.78
CA LEU A 272 20.36 -2.14 8.19
C LEU A 272 19.87 -1.05 9.16
N VAL A 273 20.23 0.22 8.93
CA VAL A 273 19.89 1.32 9.83
C VAL A 273 18.37 1.58 9.82
N TYR A 274 17.78 1.72 8.63
CA TYR A 274 16.32 1.90 8.49
C TYR A 274 15.54 0.72 9.05
N ARG A 275 16.01 -0.50 8.78
CA ARG A 275 15.40 -1.72 9.31
C ARG A 275 15.31 -1.74 10.82
N ILE A 276 16.42 -1.46 11.53
CA ILE A 276 16.45 -1.45 13.00
C ILE A 276 15.37 -0.50 13.52
N HIS A 277 15.33 0.72 13.00
CA HIS A 277 14.35 1.72 13.44
C HIS A 277 12.90 1.39 13.03
N ILE A 278 12.66 0.72 11.90
CA ILE A 278 11.34 0.21 11.50
C ILE A 278 10.84 -0.85 12.49
N VAL A 279 11.74 -1.72 12.96
CA VAL A 279 11.43 -2.75 13.97
C VAL A 279 11.18 -2.11 15.33
N GLU A 280 12.10 -1.29 15.82
CA GLU A 280 12.02 -0.62 17.13
C GLU A 280 10.78 0.26 17.26
N ALA A 281 10.38 0.93 16.17
CA ALA A 281 9.16 1.75 16.15
C ALA A 281 7.87 0.94 15.91
N HIS A 282 7.95 -0.39 15.88
CA HIS A 282 6.82 -1.30 15.66
C HIS A 282 5.99 -0.99 14.40
N ILE A 283 6.64 -0.52 13.34
CA ILE A 283 5.98 -0.21 12.06
C ILE A 283 5.36 -1.47 11.45
N HIS A 284 6.08 -2.61 11.53
CA HIS A 284 5.59 -3.91 11.07
C HIS A 284 4.28 -4.31 11.77
N THR A 285 4.16 -4.06 13.08
CA THR A 285 2.94 -4.37 13.85
C THR A 285 1.77 -3.50 13.42
N GLN A 286 1.99 -2.20 13.23
CA GLN A 286 0.94 -1.27 12.78
C GLN A 286 0.48 -1.59 11.35
N LEU A 287 1.41 -1.93 10.47
CA LEU A 287 1.13 -2.32 9.09
C LEU A 287 0.29 -3.59 9.04
N VAL A 288 0.72 -4.65 9.73
CA VAL A 288 -0.02 -5.91 9.80
C VAL A 288 -1.41 -5.72 10.43
N ALA A 289 -1.54 -4.91 11.48
CA ALA A 289 -2.83 -4.58 12.06
C ALA A 289 -3.74 -3.85 11.05
N SER A 290 -3.18 -2.95 10.24
CA SER A 290 -3.91 -2.24 9.18
C SER A 290 -4.38 -3.20 8.08
N VAL A 291 -3.52 -4.12 7.62
CA VAL A 291 -3.87 -5.18 6.67
C VAL A 291 -5.01 -6.03 7.24
N LYS A 292 -4.89 -6.47 8.50
CA LYS A 292 -5.93 -7.23 9.19
C LYS A 292 -7.27 -6.48 9.19
N ILE A 293 -7.29 -5.19 9.55
CA ILE A 293 -8.51 -4.38 9.55
C ILE A 293 -9.14 -4.31 8.15
N ILE A 294 -8.34 -4.20 7.10
CA ILE A 294 -8.84 -4.16 5.72
C ILE A 294 -9.43 -5.52 5.31
N LEU A 295 -8.77 -6.64 5.63
CA LEU A 295 -9.32 -7.98 5.37
C LEU A 295 -10.65 -8.19 6.09
N ILE A 296 -10.76 -7.72 7.33
CA ILE A 296 -12.01 -7.73 8.11
C ILE A 296 -13.09 -6.95 7.37
N LYS A 297 -12.84 -5.70 7.00
CA LYS A 297 -13.82 -4.88 6.28
C LYS A 297 -14.27 -5.52 4.96
N SER A 298 -13.33 -6.10 4.21
CA SER A 298 -13.61 -6.79 2.96
C SER A 298 -14.53 -7.98 3.17
N ALA A 299 -14.24 -8.83 4.16
CA ALA A 299 -15.08 -9.97 4.49
C ALA A 299 -16.49 -9.54 4.95
N LYS A 300 -16.61 -8.45 5.72
CA LYS A 300 -17.90 -7.83 6.13
C LYS A 300 -18.72 -7.40 4.92
N LYS A 301 -18.08 -6.73 3.96
CA LYS A 301 -18.71 -6.29 2.71
C LYS A 301 -19.21 -7.50 1.93
N LYS A 302 -18.40 -8.56 1.81
CA LYS A 302 -18.77 -9.81 1.13
C LYS A 302 -19.98 -10.49 1.77
N THR A 303 -20.01 -10.67 3.10
CA THR A 303 -21.17 -11.28 3.79
C THR A 303 -22.44 -10.44 3.63
N ASN A 304 -22.34 -9.11 3.66
CA ASN A 304 -23.50 -8.25 3.43
C ASN A 304 -24.02 -8.37 1.98
N ILE A 305 -23.13 -8.46 1.01
CA ILE A 305 -23.48 -8.69 -0.40
C ILE A 305 -24.12 -10.06 -0.56
N ASP A 306 -23.57 -11.13 0.04
CA ASP A 306 -24.15 -12.48 -0.05
C ASP A 306 -25.57 -12.54 0.51
N ASN A 307 -25.84 -11.79 1.59
CA ASN A 307 -27.19 -11.66 2.16
C ASN A 307 -28.13 -10.81 1.28
N GLN A 308 -27.62 -9.85 0.51
CA GLN A 308 -28.41 -8.92 -0.31
C GLN A 308 -28.60 -9.40 -1.77
N VAL A 309 -27.65 -10.15 -2.32
CA VAL A 309 -27.71 -10.74 -3.68
C VAL A 309 -28.79 -11.81 -3.79
N GLN A 310 -29.30 -12.30 -2.66
CA GLN A 310 -30.54 -13.08 -2.63
C GLN A 310 -31.77 -12.26 -3.10
N GLU A 311 -31.67 -10.93 -3.16
CA GLU A 311 -32.74 -10.02 -3.57
C GLU A 311 -32.46 -9.30 -4.91
N ASP A 312 -31.21 -8.93 -5.26
CA ASP A 312 -30.89 -8.16 -6.49
C ASP A 312 -29.56 -8.59 -7.20
N ALA A 313 -29.61 -9.62 -8.05
CA ALA A 313 -28.41 -10.37 -8.47
C ALA A 313 -27.48 -9.75 -9.55
N GLN A 314 -27.82 -8.63 -10.22
CA GLN A 314 -27.07 -8.21 -11.44
C GLN A 314 -26.14 -7.00 -11.30
N ALA A 315 -26.33 -6.10 -10.33
CA ALA A 315 -25.49 -4.90 -10.20
C ALA A 315 -24.22 -5.09 -9.35
N ALA A 316 -24.16 -6.14 -8.52
CA ALA A 316 -23.11 -6.30 -7.51
C ALA A 316 -21.79 -6.92 -8.02
N SER A 317 -21.77 -7.56 -9.21
CA SER A 317 -20.63 -8.38 -9.64
C SER A 317 -19.40 -7.58 -10.07
N ALA A 318 -19.57 -6.40 -10.69
CA ALA A 318 -18.45 -5.61 -11.21
C ALA A 318 -17.61 -4.93 -10.12
N ASP A 319 -18.24 -4.46 -9.03
CA ASP A 319 -17.53 -3.85 -7.90
C ASP A 319 -16.80 -4.90 -7.03
N ALA A 320 -17.32 -6.13 -6.98
CA ALA A 320 -16.74 -7.22 -6.21
C ALA A 320 -15.35 -7.67 -6.75
N GLY A 321 -15.22 -7.82 -8.08
CA GLY A 321 -13.96 -8.28 -8.70
C GLY A 321 -12.79 -7.30 -8.48
N THR A 322 -13.08 -5.99 -8.50
CA THR A 322 -12.06 -4.96 -8.25
C THR A 322 -11.53 -5.02 -6.81
N SER A 323 -12.37 -5.42 -5.85
CA SER A 323 -11.99 -5.52 -4.44
C SER A 323 -11.06 -6.72 -4.17
N GLU A 324 -11.28 -7.86 -4.81
CA GLU A 324 -10.48 -9.07 -4.57
C GLU A 324 -9.05 -8.93 -5.09
N ALA A 325 -8.89 -8.41 -6.32
CA ALA A 325 -7.57 -8.15 -6.90
C ALA A 325 -6.74 -7.19 -6.03
N GLN A 326 -7.37 -6.16 -5.44
CA GLN A 326 -6.71 -5.23 -4.53
C GLN A 326 -6.29 -5.89 -3.21
N ILE A 327 -7.11 -6.78 -2.66
CA ILE A 327 -6.75 -7.55 -1.45
C ILE A 327 -5.59 -8.48 -1.74
N ASN A 328 -5.58 -9.15 -2.89
CA ASN A 328 -4.49 -10.04 -3.30
C ASN A 328 -3.18 -9.27 -3.47
N ALA A 329 -3.20 -8.12 -4.13
CA ALA A 329 -2.03 -7.24 -4.25
C ALA A 329 -1.54 -6.76 -2.87
N LEU A 330 -2.47 -6.37 -1.98
CA LEU A 330 -2.12 -5.97 -0.62
C LEU A 330 -1.44 -7.10 0.17
N LEU A 331 -1.98 -8.31 0.10
CA LEU A 331 -1.42 -9.48 0.77
C LEU A 331 -0.06 -9.86 0.20
N GLN A 332 0.12 -9.77 -1.11
CA GLN A 332 1.41 -10.01 -1.76
C GLN A 332 2.48 -9.01 -1.27
N SER A 333 2.17 -7.71 -1.33
CA SER A 333 3.09 -6.65 -0.87
C SER A 333 3.40 -6.76 0.62
N CYS A 334 2.39 -7.07 1.44
CA CYS A 334 2.57 -7.35 2.88
C CYS A 334 3.50 -8.56 3.11
N GLY A 335 3.30 -9.65 2.36
CA GLY A 335 4.16 -10.82 2.42
C GLY A 335 5.62 -10.50 2.08
N TYR A 336 5.87 -9.76 1.00
CA TYR A 336 7.23 -9.35 0.64
C TYR A 336 7.87 -8.46 1.71
N PHE A 337 7.12 -7.52 2.28
CA PHE A 337 7.57 -6.69 3.38
C PHE A 337 8.00 -7.51 4.60
N LEU A 338 7.17 -8.49 5.00
CA LEU A 338 7.47 -9.37 6.14
C LEU A 338 8.62 -10.33 5.85
N CYS A 339 8.70 -10.87 4.63
CA CYS A 339 9.79 -11.74 4.21
C CYS A 339 11.14 -10.99 4.29
N ALA A 340 11.20 -9.76 3.75
CA ALA A 340 12.39 -8.93 3.82
C ALA A 340 12.81 -8.62 5.27
N LEU A 341 11.85 -8.39 6.17
CA LEU A 341 12.13 -8.21 7.60
C LEU A 341 12.63 -9.50 8.28
N LEU A 342 12.07 -10.65 7.95
CA LEU A 342 12.45 -11.93 8.57
C LEU A 342 13.82 -12.41 8.10
N GLU A 343 14.11 -12.35 6.80
CA GLU A 343 15.42 -12.68 6.23
C GLU A 343 16.52 -11.87 6.89
N SER A 344 16.24 -10.60 7.15
CA SER A 344 17.19 -9.67 7.74
C SER A 344 17.23 -9.70 9.28
N ALA A 345 16.21 -10.27 9.92
CA ALA A 345 16.17 -10.51 11.35
C ALA A 345 16.95 -11.76 11.76
N MET A 346 17.38 -12.60 10.80
CA MET A 346 18.17 -13.81 11.07
C MET A 346 19.50 -13.51 11.78
N ASP A 347 20.00 -12.29 11.69
CA ASP A 347 21.22 -11.85 12.39
C ASP A 347 20.94 -11.44 13.85
N THR A 348 19.67 -11.26 14.23
CA THR A 348 19.26 -10.72 15.54
C THR A 348 18.11 -11.52 16.14
N ALA A 349 18.44 -12.46 17.03
CA ALA A 349 17.49 -13.33 17.72
C ALA A 349 16.28 -12.60 18.34
N HIS A 350 16.51 -11.43 18.94
CA HIS A 350 15.45 -10.65 19.58
C HIS A 350 14.43 -10.12 18.58
N THR A 351 14.89 -9.52 17.48
CA THR A 351 14.04 -9.02 16.39
C THR A 351 13.20 -10.14 15.79
N LEU A 352 13.81 -11.30 15.55
CA LEU A 352 13.10 -12.45 15.01
C LEU A 352 11.98 -12.92 15.95
N LEU A 353 12.27 -13.02 17.25
CA LEU A 353 11.28 -13.40 18.26
C LEU A 353 10.14 -12.38 18.32
N ASP A 354 10.43 -11.09 18.25
CA ASP A 354 9.41 -10.04 18.31
C ASP A 354 8.50 -10.05 17.07
N LEU A 355 9.08 -10.26 15.88
CA LEU A 355 8.31 -10.45 14.64
C LEU A 355 7.37 -11.65 14.74
N ILE A 356 7.90 -12.80 15.21
CA ILE A 356 7.13 -14.04 15.30
C ILE A 356 6.05 -13.99 16.39
N ARG A 357 6.29 -13.31 17.51
CA ARG A 357 5.31 -13.13 18.59
C ARG A 357 4.09 -12.33 18.16
N ASN A 358 4.16 -11.62 17.04
CA ASN A 358 3.05 -10.86 16.52
C ASN A 358 1.93 -11.79 16.02
N THR A 359 0.93 -12.03 16.85
CA THR A 359 -0.24 -12.86 16.51
C THR A 359 -0.97 -12.34 15.27
N ALA A 360 -1.01 -11.02 15.05
CA ALA A 360 -1.67 -10.44 13.89
C ALA A 360 -0.94 -10.81 12.58
N MET A 361 0.39 -10.98 12.63
CA MET A 361 1.18 -11.40 11.47
C MET A 361 0.78 -12.80 11.04
N MET A 362 0.67 -13.71 12.02
CA MET A 362 0.28 -15.09 11.76
C MET A 362 -1.19 -15.23 11.36
N GLU A 363 -2.07 -14.39 11.89
CA GLU A 363 -3.46 -14.30 11.45
C GLU A 363 -3.56 -13.81 9.99
N VAL A 364 -2.79 -12.80 9.58
CA VAL A 364 -2.75 -12.33 8.18
C VAL A 364 -2.13 -13.40 7.26
N CYS A 365 -1.08 -14.09 7.70
CA CYS A 365 -0.49 -15.21 6.97
C CYS A 365 -1.52 -16.34 6.74
N ALA A 366 -2.23 -16.76 7.80
CA ALA A 366 -3.31 -17.72 7.73
C ALA A 366 -4.41 -17.31 6.73
N ALA A 367 -4.81 -16.03 6.76
CA ALA A 367 -5.78 -15.49 5.81
C ALA A 367 -5.29 -15.57 4.37
N ALA A 368 -4.03 -15.19 4.14
CA ALA A 368 -3.43 -15.22 2.82
C ALA A 368 -3.42 -16.63 2.23
N LEU A 369 -3.01 -17.64 3.02
CA LEU A 369 -3.04 -19.04 2.58
C LEU A 369 -4.45 -19.52 2.23
N GLN A 370 -5.45 -19.16 3.04
CA GLN A 370 -6.84 -19.53 2.79
C GLN A 370 -7.37 -18.90 1.50
N ILE A 371 -7.04 -17.64 1.22
CA ILE A 371 -7.41 -16.94 -0.02
C ILE A 371 -6.70 -17.60 -1.21
N LEU A 372 -5.40 -17.82 -1.11
CA LEU A 372 -4.58 -18.44 -2.15
C LEU A 372 -5.07 -19.83 -2.55
N ASN A 373 -5.47 -20.64 -1.56
CA ASN A 373 -6.02 -21.97 -1.78
C ASN A 373 -7.32 -21.95 -2.62
N ARG A 374 -8.04 -20.82 -2.64
CA ARG A 374 -9.30 -20.66 -3.39
C ARG A 374 -9.08 -20.08 -4.77
N THR A 375 -8.07 -19.24 -4.96
CA THR A 375 -7.95 -18.40 -6.16
C THR A 375 -7.33 -19.10 -7.38
N SER A 376 -6.87 -20.35 -7.28
CA SER A 376 -6.17 -21.11 -8.34
C SER A 376 -4.94 -20.42 -9.00
N CYS A 377 -4.67 -19.15 -8.68
CA CYS A 377 -3.58 -18.34 -9.18
C CYS A 377 -2.38 -18.47 -8.24
N MET A 378 -1.53 -19.46 -8.52
CA MET A 378 -0.46 -19.90 -7.61
C MET A 378 0.83 -19.08 -7.69
N GLU A 379 1.18 -18.51 -8.85
CA GLU A 379 2.60 -18.27 -9.13
C GLU A 379 3.22 -17.04 -8.41
N ASP A 380 2.45 -15.98 -8.15
CA ASP A 380 3.06 -14.72 -7.67
C ASP A 380 2.65 -14.27 -6.26
N ILE A 381 1.42 -14.53 -5.83
CA ILE A 381 0.88 -14.00 -4.55
C ILE A 381 1.35 -14.88 -3.37
N GLY A 382 1.46 -16.19 -3.57
CA GLY A 382 1.76 -17.15 -2.51
C GLY A 382 3.22 -17.29 -2.15
N THR A 383 4.12 -16.95 -3.07
CA THR A 383 5.58 -17.03 -2.90
C THR A 383 6.08 -16.43 -1.59
N PRO A 384 5.78 -15.16 -1.23
CA PRO A 384 6.28 -14.61 0.04
C PRO A 384 5.74 -15.34 1.28
N TRP A 385 4.49 -15.80 1.26
CA TRP A 385 3.90 -16.50 2.41
C TRP A 385 4.46 -17.91 2.55
N HIS A 386 4.68 -18.62 1.44
CA HIS A 386 5.40 -19.88 1.42
C HIS A 386 6.80 -19.71 2.02
N LEU A 387 7.56 -18.71 1.58
CA LEU A 387 8.90 -18.43 2.10
C LEU A 387 8.89 -18.17 3.61
N ILE A 388 7.95 -17.37 4.10
CA ILE A 388 7.79 -17.08 5.54
C ILE A 388 7.54 -18.36 6.33
N ILE A 389 6.59 -19.20 5.91
CA ILE A 389 6.23 -20.40 6.67
C ILE A 389 7.36 -21.42 6.60
N THR A 390 7.96 -21.62 5.43
CA THR A 390 9.13 -22.48 5.25
C THR A 390 10.29 -22.02 6.13
N LEU A 391 10.56 -20.72 6.20
CA LEU A 391 11.57 -20.14 7.07
C LEU A 391 11.26 -20.44 8.55
N ILE A 392 10.04 -20.18 9.01
CA ILE A 392 9.63 -20.43 10.40
C ILE A 392 9.70 -21.93 10.75
N SER A 393 9.26 -22.80 9.84
CA SER A 393 9.33 -24.26 10.00
C SER A 393 10.77 -24.75 10.11
N ASN A 394 11.66 -24.28 9.25
CA ASN A 394 13.08 -24.65 9.27
C ASN A 394 13.77 -24.19 10.57
N LEU A 395 13.37 -23.03 11.10
CA LEU A 395 13.89 -22.53 12.36
C LEU A 395 13.38 -23.33 13.58
N SER A 396 12.21 -23.96 13.44
CA SER A 396 11.55 -24.70 14.53
C SER A 396 11.97 -26.18 14.57
N ASP A 397 12.25 -26.80 13.41
CA ASP A 397 12.74 -28.18 13.31
C ASP A 397 13.84 -28.32 12.23
N PRO A 398 15.12 -28.24 12.65
CA PRO A 398 16.25 -28.41 11.73
C PRO A 398 16.32 -29.81 11.10
N SER A 399 15.73 -30.84 11.72
CA SER A 399 15.83 -32.22 11.23
C SER A 399 15.07 -32.43 9.91
N ARG A 400 14.09 -31.58 9.61
CA ARG A 400 13.29 -31.61 8.38
C ARG A 400 13.97 -30.94 7.19
N CYS A 401 15.00 -30.13 7.41
CA CYS A 401 15.62 -29.35 6.34
C CYS A 401 17.06 -29.83 6.13
N GLY A 402 17.36 -30.49 5.01
CA GLY A 402 18.73 -30.81 4.60
C GLY A 402 19.60 -29.57 4.27
N ARG A 403 19.20 -28.37 4.72
CA ARG A 403 19.97 -27.13 4.57
C ARG A 403 21.02 -27.02 5.68
N ALA A 404 22.03 -26.19 5.43
CA ALA A 404 23.13 -25.93 6.35
C ALA A 404 22.61 -25.62 7.76
N PRO A 405 23.25 -26.18 8.81
CA PRO A 405 22.88 -25.89 10.19
C PRO A 405 22.85 -24.37 10.40
N LEU A 406 21.88 -23.89 11.20
CA LEU A 406 21.87 -22.52 11.69
C LEU A 406 23.27 -22.16 12.21
N PRO A 407 23.67 -20.86 12.15
CA PRO A 407 24.96 -20.43 12.70
C PRO A 407 25.14 -21.08 14.07
N GLY A 408 26.25 -21.80 14.27
CA GLY A 408 26.44 -22.76 15.38
C GLY A 408 26.34 -22.19 16.80
N SER A 409 26.00 -20.90 16.93
CA SER A 409 25.77 -20.16 18.17
C SER A 409 24.29 -20.06 18.58
N TRP A 410 23.33 -20.62 17.83
CA TRP A 410 21.94 -20.64 18.28
C TRP A 410 21.76 -21.71 19.35
N GLU A 411 22.00 -21.32 20.61
CA GLU A 411 21.79 -22.16 21.79
C GLU A 411 20.39 -22.78 21.78
N ASP A 412 20.27 -24.03 22.26
CA ASP A 412 18.98 -24.75 22.37
C ASP A 412 17.90 -23.93 23.08
N HIS A 413 18.29 -23.07 24.02
CA HIS A 413 17.41 -22.13 24.73
C HIS A 413 16.71 -21.15 23.80
N LEU A 414 17.42 -20.58 22.82
CA LEU A 414 16.84 -19.65 21.86
C LEU A 414 15.83 -20.38 20.95
N ARG A 415 16.16 -21.62 20.55
CA ARG A 415 15.24 -22.46 19.77
C ARG A 415 13.96 -22.73 20.54
N GLN A 416 14.04 -23.08 21.82
CA GLN A 416 12.84 -23.28 22.67
C GLN A 416 12.00 -22.02 22.78
N LYS A 417 12.63 -20.85 22.97
CA LYS A 417 11.92 -19.55 22.97
C LYS A 417 11.22 -19.28 21.63
N LEU A 418 11.86 -19.64 20.53
CA LEU A 418 11.30 -19.48 19.19
C LEU A 418 10.09 -20.39 18.98
N VAL A 419 10.22 -21.68 19.26
CA VAL A 419 9.11 -22.65 19.17
C VAL A 419 7.94 -22.18 20.03
N GLN A 420 8.20 -21.72 21.25
CA GLN A 420 7.16 -21.20 22.14
C GLN A 420 6.52 -19.91 21.60
N ALA A 421 7.31 -19.01 20.99
CA ALA A 421 6.81 -17.80 20.36
C ALA A 421 5.90 -18.12 19.15
N VAL A 422 6.35 -18.98 18.25
CA VAL A 422 5.56 -19.45 17.10
C VAL A 422 4.27 -20.11 17.59
N ARG A 423 4.37 -21.04 18.56
CA ARG A 423 3.23 -21.72 19.15
C ARG A 423 2.20 -20.71 19.64
N THR A 424 2.62 -19.77 20.48
CA THR A 424 1.74 -18.74 21.04
C THR A 424 1.08 -17.90 19.94
N ALA A 425 1.83 -17.56 18.89
CA ALA A 425 1.36 -16.73 17.79
C ALA A 425 0.32 -17.43 16.90
N ILE A 426 0.48 -18.73 16.63
CA ILE A 426 -0.36 -19.47 15.70
C ILE A 426 -1.47 -20.30 16.36
N GLU A 427 -1.40 -20.60 17.66
CA GLU A 427 -2.32 -21.54 18.33
C GLU A 427 -3.79 -21.20 18.08
N SER A 428 -4.14 -19.91 18.01
CA SER A 428 -5.53 -19.50 17.80
C SER A 428 -6.07 -19.67 16.37
N VAL A 429 -5.19 -19.90 15.39
CA VAL A 429 -5.51 -20.05 13.96
C VAL A 429 -5.05 -21.37 13.35
N ALA A 430 -4.15 -22.11 14.02
CA ALA A 430 -3.51 -23.34 13.55
C ALA A 430 -4.50 -24.36 12.99
N ILE A 431 -5.35 -24.94 13.84
CA ILE A 431 -6.28 -26.01 13.47
C ILE A 431 -7.37 -25.56 12.50
N PRO A 432 -8.02 -24.38 12.67
CA PRO A 432 -8.99 -23.89 11.70
C PRO A 432 -8.40 -23.73 10.29
N VAL A 433 -7.15 -23.29 10.18
CA VAL A 433 -6.47 -23.14 8.89
C VAL A 433 -6.17 -24.50 8.27
N VAL A 434 -5.66 -25.48 9.04
CA VAL A 434 -5.47 -26.86 8.55
C VAL A 434 -6.79 -27.41 7.96
N HIS A 435 -7.91 -27.25 8.67
CA HIS A 435 -9.21 -27.69 8.15
C HIS A 435 -9.64 -26.92 6.90
N SER A 436 -9.48 -25.60 6.86
CA SER A 436 -9.85 -24.81 5.69
C SER A 436 -9.07 -25.23 4.44
N LEU A 437 -7.75 -25.43 4.57
CA LEU A 437 -6.88 -25.82 3.47
C LEU A 437 -7.16 -27.24 2.97
N THR A 438 -7.54 -28.17 3.87
CA THR A 438 -7.82 -29.57 3.51
C THR A 438 -9.25 -29.83 3.05
N SER A 439 -10.23 -29.07 3.53
CA SER A 439 -11.66 -29.32 3.25
C SER A 439 -12.16 -28.73 1.93
N GLU A 440 -11.49 -27.69 1.40
CA GLU A 440 -11.93 -26.99 0.19
C GLU A 440 -11.35 -27.61 -1.11
N GLY A 441 -10.49 -28.64 -1.01
CA GLY A 441 -9.78 -29.26 -2.15
C GLY A 441 -10.53 -30.34 -2.94
N GLY A 442 -11.85 -30.46 -2.80
CA GLY A 442 -12.61 -31.56 -3.40
C GLY A 442 -13.70 -31.09 -4.37
N ALA A 443 -13.36 -30.90 -5.66
CA ALA A 443 -14.24 -31.30 -6.79
C ALA A 443 -13.73 -30.90 -8.19
N HIS A 444 -12.91 -29.86 -8.38
CA HIS A 444 -12.87 -29.19 -9.70
C HIS A 444 -11.56 -29.10 -10.48
N CYS A 445 -10.42 -29.60 -9.99
CA CYS A 445 -9.24 -29.79 -10.85
C CYS A 445 -8.47 -31.04 -10.40
N SER A 446 -8.58 -32.14 -11.15
CA SER A 446 -7.78 -33.36 -10.94
C SER A 446 -6.28 -33.16 -11.18
N ASP A 447 -5.91 -32.05 -11.80
CA ASP A 447 -4.55 -31.82 -12.31
C ASP A 447 -3.83 -30.67 -11.58
N ALA A 448 -4.49 -30.01 -10.62
CA ALA A 448 -3.82 -29.02 -9.79
C ALA A 448 -3.04 -29.77 -8.70
N PRO A 449 -1.70 -29.61 -8.60
CA PRO A 449 -0.92 -30.20 -7.52
C PRO A 449 -1.60 -29.82 -6.19
N HIS A 450 -1.96 -30.83 -5.40
CA HIS A 450 -2.53 -30.65 -4.07
C HIS A 450 -1.80 -29.51 -3.35
N SER A 451 -2.53 -28.55 -2.77
CA SER A 451 -1.93 -27.28 -2.36
C SER A 451 -0.78 -27.53 -1.37
N ASP A 452 0.46 -27.25 -1.79
CA ASP A 452 1.65 -27.30 -0.93
C ASP A 452 1.43 -26.54 0.39
N TYR A 453 0.55 -25.53 0.39
CA TYR A 453 0.18 -24.75 1.58
C TYR A 453 -0.41 -25.58 2.72
N ALA A 454 -1.23 -26.60 2.43
CA ALA A 454 -1.84 -27.44 3.47
C ALA A 454 -0.78 -28.24 4.21
N ASP A 455 0.14 -28.85 3.46
CA ASP A 455 1.22 -29.68 3.99
C ASP A 455 2.25 -28.85 4.74
N ILE A 456 2.61 -27.67 4.22
CA ILE A 456 3.55 -26.76 4.87
C ILE A 456 2.96 -26.21 6.18
N TRP A 457 1.70 -25.77 6.16
CA TRP A 457 1.04 -25.26 7.37
C TRP A 457 0.87 -26.38 8.42
N LYS A 458 0.44 -27.58 7.99
CA LYS A 458 0.35 -28.74 8.89
C LYS A 458 1.72 -29.10 9.47
N GLY A 459 2.76 -29.10 8.64
CA GLY A 459 4.14 -29.32 9.07
C GLY A 459 4.58 -28.34 10.14
N LEU A 460 4.23 -27.05 10.00
CA LEU A 460 4.49 -26.04 11.03
C LEU A 460 3.73 -26.34 12.32
N VAL A 461 2.43 -26.65 12.23
CA VAL A 461 1.56 -26.97 13.39
C VAL A 461 2.09 -28.17 14.17
N ASP A 462 2.45 -29.24 13.47
CA ASP A 462 3.03 -30.45 14.05
C ASP A 462 4.39 -30.16 14.72
N CYS A 463 5.22 -29.35 14.05
CA CYS A 463 6.55 -28.96 14.53
C CYS A 463 6.50 -28.22 15.87
N VAL A 464 5.53 -27.32 16.06
CA VAL A 464 5.37 -26.59 17.33
C VAL A 464 4.47 -27.30 18.36
N GLY A 465 4.04 -28.52 18.06
CA GLY A 465 3.26 -29.37 18.97
C GLY A 465 1.88 -28.82 19.29
N ILE A 466 1.22 -28.16 18.35
CA ILE A 466 -0.17 -27.72 18.52
C ILE A 466 -1.11 -28.85 18.14
N THR A 467 -1.93 -29.26 19.09
CA THR A 467 -3.00 -30.26 18.91
C THR A 467 -4.38 -29.61 18.95
N GLU A 468 -5.42 -30.37 18.56
CA GLU A 468 -6.81 -29.94 18.72
C GLU A 468 -7.15 -29.61 20.19
N GLU A 469 -6.64 -30.39 21.14
CA GLU A 469 -6.84 -30.19 22.59
C GLU A 469 -6.22 -28.88 23.07
N SER A 470 -4.97 -28.59 22.70
CA SER A 470 -4.31 -27.33 23.06
C SER A 470 -5.06 -26.11 22.49
N SER A 471 -5.48 -26.20 21.22
CA SER A 471 -6.27 -25.16 20.58
C SER A 471 -7.62 -24.93 21.28
N ARG A 472 -8.31 -26.01 21.70
CA ARG A 472 -9.56 -25.93 22.47
C ARG A 472 -9.37 -25.25 23.83
N GLY A 473 -8.26 -25.52 24.51
CA GLY A 473 -7.88 -24.84 25.76
C GLY A 473 -7.76 -23.33 25.52
N SER A 474 -6.90 -22.95 24.59
CA SER A 474 -6.68 -21.55 24.18
C SER A 474 -7.98 -20.82 23.80
N TYR A 475 -8.90 -21.53 23.14
CA TYR A 475 -10.21 -20.97 22.79
C TYR A 475 -11.12 -20.69 23.98
N LYS A 476 -11.10 -21.52 25.02
CA LYS A 476 -11.87 -21.26 26.24
C LYS A 476 -11.35 -20.01 26.93
N ASP A 477 -10.04 -19.88 27.05
CA ASP A 477 -9.38 -18.73 27.67
C ASP A 477 -9.71 -17.43 26.94
N GLN A 478 -9.76 -17.48 25.60
CA GLN A 478 -10.12 -16.35 24.75
C GLN A 478 -11.64 -16.17 24.57
N ARG A 479 -12.46 -16.98 25.25
CA ARG A 479 -13.93 -17.03 25.12
C ARG A 479 -14.39 -17.17 23.66
N LYS A 480 -13.65 -17.90 22.82
CA LYS A 480 -13.96 -18.21 21.41
C LYS A 480 -14.75 -19.53 21.30
N CYS A 481 -15.38 -19.78 20.15
CA CYS A 481 -16.21 -20.97 19.93
C CYS A 481 -15.39 -22.28 20.04
N CYS A 482 -15.70 -23.18 20.97
CA CYS A 482 -14.91 -24.39 21.20
C CYS A 482 -15.00 -25.42 20.04
N ASN A 483 -15.99 -25.31 19.16
CA ASN A 483 -16.03 -26.11 17.94
C ASN A 483 -14.88 -25.70 17.00
N ILE A 484 -13.87 -26.55 16.89
CA ILE A 484 -12.70 -26.36 16.01
C ILE A 484 -13.07 -26.28 14.52
N LYS A 485 -14.22 -26.86 14.13
CA LYS A 485 -14.79 -26.83 12.79
C LYS A 485 -15.88 -25.77 12.61
N CYS A 486 -15.99 -24.83 13.55
CA CYS A 486 -16.99 -23.77 13.47
C CYS A 486 -16.81 -23.00 12.14
N PRO A 487 -17.85 -22.90 11.28
CA PRO A 487 -17.76 -22.15 10.03
C PRO A 487 -17.39 -20.68 10.26
N SER A 488 -17.83 -20.11 11.39
CA SER A 488 -17.44 -18.78 11.83
C SER A 488 -15.95 -18.63 12.16
N ARG A 489 -15.15 -19.70 12.08
CA ARG A 489 -13.68 -19.66 12.24
C ARG A 489 -12.93 -19.59 10.92
N LYS A 490 -13.62 -19.70 9.77
CA LYS A 490 -13.04 -19.24 8.51
C LYS A 490 -12.64 -17.78 8.73
N PHE A 491 -11.43 -17.39 8.32
CA PHE A 491 -10.85 -16.09 8.68
C PHE A 491 -11.81 -14.93 8.36
N GLU A 492 -12.57 -15.07 7.27
CA GLU A 492 -13.61 -14.14 6.84
C GLU A 492 -14.69 -13.90 7.90
N THR A 493 -15.14 -14.90 8.66
CA THR A 493 -16.26 -14.76 9.60
C THR A 493 -15.82 -14.56 11.06
N CYS A 494 -14.62 -15.02 11.44
CA CYS A 494 -14.18 -15.01 12.84
C CYS A 494 -13.94 -13.61 13.40
N LEU A 495 -13.60 -12.66 12.53
CA LEU A 495 -13.23 -11.32 12.91
C LEU A 495 -14.40 -10.33 12.93
N LEU A 496 -15.55 -10.72 12.35
CA LEU A 496 -16.61 -9.77 12.02
C LEU A 496 -17.71 -9.72 13.05
N LEU A 497 -18.04 -10.88 13.60
CA LEU A 497 -19.20 -11.09 14.43
C LEU A 497 -18.79 -12.17 15.42
N THR A 498 -18.65 -11.81 16.68
CA THR A 498 -18.97 -12.78 17.71
C THR A 498 -20.49 -12.70 17.85
N PRO A 499 -21.29 -13.55 17.17
CA PRO A 499 -22.69 -13.70 17.57
C PRO A 499 -22.73 -13.93 19.07
N LYS A 500 -23.84 -13.58 19.74
CA LYS A 500 -24.00 -13.84 21.17
C LYS A 500 -23.65 -15.31 21.41
N LYS A 501 -22.51 -15.55 22.06
CA LYS A 501 -22.00 -16.89 22.24
C LYS A 501 -22.88 -17.57 23.28
N SER A 502 -23.42 -18.74 22.95
CA SER A 502 -24.05 -19.58 23.94
C SER A 502 -22.96 -20.18 24.82
N ILE A 503 -23.17 -20.11 26.13
CA ILE A 503 -22.30 -20.74 27.10
C ILE A 503 -22.86 -22.14 27.35
N CYS A 504 -21.99 -23.15 27.43
CA CYS A 504 -22.42 -24.50 27.79
C CYS A 504 -23.12 -24.47 29.16
N ALA A 505 -24.40 -24.86 29.19
CA ALA A 505 -25.21 -24.81 30.41
C ALA A 505 -24.67 -25.69 31.54
N GLY A 506 -23.95 -26.78 31.22
CA GLY A 506 -23.39 -27.70 32.20
C GLY A 506 -22.12 -27.17 32.87
N CYS A 507 -21.06 -26.95 32.10
CA CYS A 507 -19.74 -26.58 32.64
C CYS A 507 -19.48 -25.06 32.73
N ARG A 508 -20.29 -24.24 32.05
CA ARG A 508 -20.14 -22.78 31.95
C ARG A 508 -18.77 -22.26 31.46
N SER A 509 -17.89 -23.13 30.98
CA SER A 509 -16.53 -22.80 30.55
C SER A 509 -16.33 -22.84 29.03
N ALA A 510 -17.17 -23.59 28.31
CA ALA A 510 -17.16 -23.65 26.86
C ALA A 510 -18.14 -22.65 26.23
N PHE A 511 -17.71 -22.00 25.16
CA PHE A 511 -18.49 -21.03 24.40
C PHE A 511 -18.76 -21.57 23.00
N TYR A 512 -19.93 -21.29 22.45
CA TYR A 512 -20.32 -21.71 21.10
C TYR A 512 -20.99 -20.55 20.36
N CYS A 513 -20.84 -20.48 19.03
CA CYS A 513 -21.55 -19.47 18.24
C CYS A 513 -23.06 -19.72 18.24
N ASP A 514 -23.45 -20.99 18.19
CA ASP A 514 -24.82 -21.49 18.07
C ASP A 514 -24.93 -22.92 18.64
N LYS A 515 -26.13 -23.50 18.59
CA LYS A 515 -26.40 -24.85 19.12
C LYS A 515 -25.75 -25.93 18.24
N GLU A 516 -25.66 -25.68 16.95
CA GLU A 516 -25.05 -26.55 15.94
C GLU A 516 -23.56 -26.76 16.25
N CYS A 517 -22.84 -25.68 16.57
CA CYS A 517 -21.46 -25.74 17.05
C CYS A 517 -21.33 -26.55 18.33
N GLN A 518 -22.25 -26.38 19.29
CA GLN A 518 -22.23 -27.18 20.51
C GLN A 518 -22.45 -28.68 20.22
N ILE A 519 -23.40 -29.03 19.34
CA ILE A 519 -23.70 -30.42 18.97
C ILE A 519 -22.49 -31.06 18.27
N MET A 520 -21.90 -30.37 17.30
CA MET A 520 -20.71 -30.86 16.58
C MET A 520 -19.52 -31.09 17.53
N ASP A 521 -19.38 -30.24 18.54
CA ASP A 521 -18.31 -30.31 19.52
C ASP A 521 -18.58 -31.32 20.65
N TRP A 522 -19.84 -31.71 20.84
CA TRP A 522 -20.30 -32.48 22.00
C TRP A 522 -19.54 -33.81 22.16
N LYS A 523 -19.20 -34.48 21.06
CA LYS A 523 -18.42 -35.73 21.11
C LYS A 523 -17.09 -35.59 21.85
N TYR A 524 -16.46 -34.41 21.79
CA TYR A 524 -15.21 -34.13 22.48
C TYR A 524 -15.47 -33.45 23.84
N HIS A 525 -16.45 -32.55 23.91
CA HIS A 525 -16.72 -31.77 25.11
C HIS A 525 -17.42 -32.56 26.23
N LYS A 526 -18.19 -33.61 25.92
CA LYS A 526 -19.05 -34.33 26.87
C LYS A 526 -18.32 -34.78 28.13
N GLU A 527 -17.16 -35.42 27.99
CA GLU A 527 -16.41 -35.95 29.13
C GLU A 527 -15.80 -34.82 29.99
N GLU A 528 -15.35 -33.76 29.34
CA GLU A 528 -14.85 -32.58 30.01
C GLU A 528 -15.96 -31.83 30.76
N CYS A 529 -17.14 -31.71 30.15
CA CYS A 529 -18.31 -31.07 30.72
C CYS A 529 -18.78 -31.77 31.99
N LYS A 530 -18.77 -33.11 32.00
CA LYS A 530 -19.13 -33.90 33.19
C LYS A 530 -18.15 -33.66 34.35
N LYS A 531 -16.84 -33.58 34.05
CA LYS A 531 -15.81 -33.34 35.06
C LYS A 531 -15.97 -31.96 35.70
N MET A 532 -16.10 -30.91 34.89
CA MET A 532 -16.27 -29.54 35.37
C MET A 532 -17.64 -29.31 36.02
N GLY A 533 -18.71 -29.90 35.49
CA GLY A 533 -20.06 -29.77 36.06
C GLY A 533 -20.15 -30.34 37.47
N LYS A 534 -19.44 -31.43 37.76
CA LYS A 534 -19.34 -31.98 39.12
C LYS A 534 -18.61 -31.02 40.07
N ALA A 535 -17.52 -30.41 39.61
CA ALA A 535 -16.75 -29.45 40.40
C ALA A 535 -17.52 -28.15 40.70
N LEU A 536 -18.47 -27.75 39.85
CA LEU A 536 -19.33 -26.59 40.08
C LEU A 536 -20.55 -26.87 40.97
N ALA A 537 -20.90 -28.16 41.14
CA ALA A 537 -22.00 -28.58 42.01
C ALA A 537 -21.56 -28.87 43.46
N GLN A 538 -20.24 -28.94 43.68
CA GLN A 538 -19.58 -28.99 44.98
C GLN A 538 -19.24 -27.57 45.42
#